data_AF-A0A1R3WDE0-F1
#
_entry.id   AF-A0A1R3WDE0-F1
#
_cell.length_a   1.000
_cell.length_b   1.000
_cell.length_c   1.000
_cell.angle_alpha   90.00
_cell.angle_beta   90.00
_cell.angle_gamma   90.00
#
_symmetry.space_group_name_H-M   'P 1'
#
loop_
_entity.id
_entity.type
_entity.pdbx_description
1 polymer ?
#
loop_
_entity_poly.entity_id
_entity_poly.type
_entity_poly.pdbx_seq_one_letter_code
_entity_poly.pdbx_strand_id
1 'polypeptide(L)'
;MELAVGLLAVSAAVATVVLLVALPRIGMPGRTTLFLRFAAVAGVSAVGSSSMYFIYTAGGGILSLVLGDVAMVLAPSLLLVAVSVLEGRAALRTSLAVVALALIVAVVTATVPLPGSLVVKALALALACAACAVVAFRADIDPFAPVRLIALTTAVFALYCVARVIVGVTAGWTSALYLVGFSYAPATVLGGVAVVLVGAAAVRLRFGRREPVEEIVCPNGAAVVVGDWDLAVAAYGSDRVHELVAQLRQAARDLDPRALDVPRGAELTTPDPLEAMGARLRAEYGWEAEDVILLVDGSSTAAIRTQTGPVRRQRWWHLGRS
;
A
#
# COMPACT_ATOMS: atom_id res chain seq x y z
N MET A 1 -8.63 -7.27 -36.93
CA MET A 1 -9.22 -6.69 -35.69
C MET A 1 -8.77 -7.41 -34.44
N GLU A 2 -8.71 -8.74 -34.40
CA GLU A 2 -8.28 -9.50 -33.20
C GLU A 2 -6.82 -9.22 -32.77
N LEU A 3 -5.91 -9.02 -33.74
CA LEU A 3 -4.54 -8.57 -33.48
C LEU A 3 -4.46 -7.18 -32.85
N ALA A 4 -5.41 -6.27 -33.15
CA ALA A 4 -5.42 -4.91 -32.63
C ALA A 4 -5.92 -4.85 -31.18
N VAL A 5 -6.87 -5.71 -30.81
CA VAL A 5 -7.37 -5.83 -29.43
C VAL A 5 -6.35 -6.53 -28.54
N GLY A 6 -5.67 -7.57 -29.05
CA GLY A 6 -4.55 -8.21 -28.37
C GLY A 6 -3.37 -7.26 -28.16
N LEU A 7 -3.02 -6.45 -29.17
CA LEU A 7 -2.01 -5.41 -29.03
C LEU A 7 -2.42 -4.35 -27.99
N LEU A 8 -3.68 -3.91 -27.98
CA LEU A 8 -4.18 -2.91 -27.01
C LEU A 8 -4.07 -3.42 -25.57
N ALA A 9 -4.40 -4.68 -25.31
CA ALA A 9 -4.29 -5.29 -23.99
C ALA A 9 -2.83 -5.43 -23.53
N VAL A 10 -1.94 -5.86 -24.43
CA VAL A 10 -0.50 -5.95 -24.16
C VAL A 10 0.11 -4.56 -23.96
N SER A 11 -0.29 -3.58 -24.76
CA SER A 11 0.15 -2.18 -24.65
C SER A 11 -0.32 -1.55 -23.35
N ALA A 12 -1.56 -1.78 -22.93
CA ALA A 12 -2.10 -1.28 -21.67
C ALA A 12 -1.41 -1.94 -20.45
N ALA A 13 -1.10 -3.25 -20.52
CA ALA A 13 -0.35 -3.95 -19.49
C ALA A 13 1.09 -3.44 -19.38
N VAL A 14 1.78 -3.26 -20.52
CA VAL A 14 3.14 -2.70 -20.57
C VAL A 14 3.14 -1.25 -20.08
N ALA A 15 2.19 -0.41 -20.51
CA ALA A 15 2.06 0.97 -20.05
C ALA A 15 1.81 1.03 -18.53
N THR A 16 0.97 0.14 -17.99
CA THR A 16 0.68 0.09 -16.55
C THR A 16 1.90 -0.35 -15.75
N VAL A 17 2.64 -1.36 -16.22
CA VAL A 17 3.90 -1.81 -15.60
C VAL A 17 4.97 -0.72 -15.66
N VAL A 18 5.12 -0.05 -16.80
CA VAL A 18 6.05 1.08 -16.96
C VAL A 18 5.66 2.24 -16.04
N LEU A 19 4.36 2.55 -15.89
CA LEU A 19 3.87 3.59 -14.97
C LEU A 19 4.15 3.24 -13.49
N LEU A 20 4.07 1.95 -13.14
CA LEU A 20 4.32 1.44 -11.78
C LEU A 20 5.81 1.34 -11.45
N VAL A 21 6.65 1.08 -12.45
CA VAL A 21 8.11 1.02 -12.33
C VAL A 21 8.72 2.43 -12.36
N ALA A 22 8.13 3.36 -13.11
CA ALA A 22 8.60 4.74 -13.24
C ALA A 22 8.20 5.65 -12.07
N LEU A 23 7.28 5.25 -11.20
CA LEU A 23 6.94 6.08 -10.03
C LEU A 23 8.10 6.02 -8.99
N PRO A 24 8.76 7.14 -8.65
CA PRO A 24 10.14 7.13 -8.19
C PRO A 24 10.30 6.69 -6.74
N ARG A 25 11.45 6.06 -6.44
CA ARG A 25 11.94 5.74 -5.10
C ARG A 25 12.80 6.88 -4.57
N ILE A 26 12.51 7.37 -3.36
CA ILE A 26 13.49 7.95 -2.42
C ILE A 26 13.01 7.55 -1.01
N GLY A 27 13.78 6.72 -0.28
CA GLY A 27 13.51 6.31 1.10
C GLY A 27 12.92 4.89 1.30
N MET A 28 13.07 4.34 2.52
CA MET A 28 12.51 3.03 2.93
C MET A 28 11.00 3.02 2.67
N PRO A 29 10.47 2.13 1.81
CA PRO A 29 9.08 2.20 1.39
C PRO A 29 8.15 1.90 2.56
N GLY A 30 7.30 2.86 2.91
CA GLY A 30 6.23 2.66 3.89
C GLY A 30 5.28 1.52 3.49
N ARG A 31 4.53 1.00 4.47
CA ARG A 31 3.63 -0.16 4.31
C ARG A 31 2.63 0.01 3.15
N THR A 32 2.10 1.21 2.97
CA THR A 32 1.17 1.55 1.87
C THR A 32 1.80 1.40 0.49
N THR A 33 3.07 1.79 0.33
CA THR A 33 3.79 1.68 -0.94
C THR A 33 4.04 0.22 -1.31
N LEU A 34 4.39 -0.62 -0.32
CA LEU A 34 4.53 -2.06 -0.55
C LEU A 34 3.18 -2.73 -0.87
N PHE A 35 2.10 -2.37 -0.15
CA PHE A 35 0.75 -2.81 -0.49
C PHE A 35 0.39 -2.49 -1.95
N LEU A 36 0.58 -1.24 -2.38
CA LEU A 36 0.27 -0.82 -3.74
C LEU A 36 1.08 -1.58 -4.78
N ARG A 37 2.35 -1.88 -4.51
CA ARG A 37 3.18 -2.70 -5.40
C ARG A 37 2.62 -4.11 -5.53
N PHE A 38 2.35 -4.80 -4.43
CA PHE A 38 1.80 -6.16 -4.48
C PHE A 38 0.40 -6.20 -5.10
N ALA A 39 -0.46 -5.23 -4.79
CA ALA A 39 -1.78 -5.10 -5.40
C ALA A 39 -1.69 -4.83 -6.91
N ALA A 40 -0.69 -4.04 -7.34
CA ALA A 40 -0.48 -3.78 -8.75
C ALA A 40 0.07 -5.01 -9.49
N VAL A 41 1.01 -5.74 -8.91
CA VAL A 41 1.48 -7.02 -9.47
C VAL A 41 0.33 -8.03 -9.54
N ALA A 42 -0.52 -8.09 -8.51
CA ALA A 42 -1.74 -8.91 -8.53
C ALA A 42 -2.67 -8.54 -9.70
N GLY A 43 -2.88 -7.25 -9.95
CA GLY A 43 -3.65 -6.77 -11.10
C GLY A 43 -3.02 -7.19 -12.44
N VAL A 44 -1.71 -7.04 -12.58
CA VAL A 44 -0.97 -7.48 -13.78
C VAL A 44 -1.08 -9.00 -13.97
N SER A 45 -0.99 -9.78 -12.90
CA SER A 45 -1.19 -11.24 -12.96
C SER A 45 -2.61 -11.60 -13.42
N ALA A 46 -3.64 -10.89 -12.97
CA ALA A 46 -5.01 -11.15 -13.40
C ALA A 46 -5.23 -10.84 -14.89
N VAL A 47 -4.69 -9.71 -15.38
CA VAL A 47 -4.74 -9.36 -16.80
C VAL A 47 -3.92 -10.36 -17.62
N GLY A 48 -2.72 -10.70 -17.16
CA GLY A 48 -1.84 -11.69 -17.80
C GLY A 48 -2.50 -13.06 -17.91
N SER A 49 -3.21 -13.50 -16.87
CA SER A 49 -3.99 -14.74 -16.88
C SER A 49 -5.05 -14.73 -17.99
N SER A 50 -5.83 -13.65 -18.08
CA SER A 50 -6.88 -13.50 -19.10
C SER A 50 -6.29 -13.53 -20.52
N SER A 51 -5.17 -12.83 -20.73
CA SER A 51 -4.45 -12.84 -22.02
C SER A 51 -3.93 -14.23 -22.38
N MET A 52 -3.40 -14.98 -21.42
CA MET A 52 -2.87 -16.32 -21.64
C MET A 52 -3.98 -17.33 -21.99
N TYR A 53 -5.14 -17.22 -21.37
CA TYR A 53 -6.29 -18.03 -21.79
C TYR A 53 -6.81 -17.66 -23.17
N PHE A 54 -6.80 -16.37 -23.54
CA PHE A 54 -7.17 -15.97 -24.88
C PHE A 54 -6.22 -16.58 -25.93
N ILE A 55 -4.91 -16.53 -25.67
CA ILE A 55 -3.89 -17.18 -26.50
C ILE A 55 -4.11 -18.70 -26.57
N TYR A 56 -4.46 -19.34 -25.45
CA TYR A 56 -4.80 -20.76 -25.42
C TYR A 56 -6.01 -21.08 -26.32
N THR A 57 -7.09 -20.29 -26.23
CA THR A 57 -8.27 -20.47 -27.10
C THR A 57 -7.98 -20.24 -28.58
N ALA A 58 -6.96 -19.44 -28.91
CA ALA A 58 -6.47 -19.21 -30.25
C ALA A 58 -5.44 -20.27 -30.74
N GLY A 59 -5.20 -21.33 -29.95
CA GLY A 59 -4.29 -22.43 -30.33
C GLY A 59 -2.89 -22.37 -29.72
N GLY A 60 -2.63 -21.51 -28.73
CA GLY A 60 -1.32 -21.31 -28.08
C GLY A 60 -0.74 -22.49 -27.29
N GLY A 61 -1.38 -23.66 -27.33
CA GLY A 61 -0.87 -24.88 -26.71
C GLY A 61 -0.86 -24.87 -25.18
N ILE A 62 -0.30 -25.92 -24.59
CA ILE A 62 -0.41 -26.19 -23.15
C ILE A 62 0.36 -25.19 -22.28
N LEU A 63 1.41 -24.55 -22.81
CA LEU A 63 2.20 -23.57 -22.06
C LEU A 63 1.41 -22.30 -21.73
N SER A 64 0.61 -21.80 -22.67
CA SER A 64 -0.29 -20.67 -22.42
C SER A 64 -1.35 -21.01 -21.37
N LEU A 65 -1.84 -22.25 -21.36
CA LEU A 65 -2.76 -22.72 -20.32
C LEU A 65 -2.10 -22.71 -18.94
N VAL A 66 -0.92 -23.32 -18.81
CA VAL A 66 -0.15 -23.38 -17.54
C VAL A 66 0.17 -21.98 -17.01
N LEU A 67 0.66 -21.09 -17.86
CA LEU A 67 0.96 -19.71 -17.46
C LEU A 67 -0.30 -18.95 -17.05
N GLY A 68 -1.41 -19.17 -17.76
CA GLY A 68 -2.71 -18.60 -17.42
C GLY A 68 -3.21 -19.06 -16.04
N ASP A 69 -3.12 -20.35 -15.75
CA ASP A 69 -3.55 -20.95 -14.48
C ASP A 69 -2.70 -20.47 -13.29
N VAL A 70 -1.38 -20.41 -13.47
CA VAL A 70 -0.46 -19.91 -12.44
C VAL A 70 -0.72 -18.43 -12.15
N ALA A 71 -0.87 -17.61 -13.18
CA ALA A 71 -1.17 -16.19 -13.04
C ALA A 71 -2.54 -15.96 -12.36
N MET A 72 -3.53 -16.82 -12.66
CA MET A 72 -4.86 -16.76 -12.05
C MET A 72 -4.81 -16.92 -10.53
N VAL A 73 -3.98 -17.85 -10.03
CA VAL A 73 -3.85 -18.13 -8.59
C VAL A 73 -2.90 -17.16 -7.91
N LEU A 74 -1.87 -16.68 -8.62
CA LEU A 74 -0.94 -15.66 -8.11
C LEU A 74 -1.65 -14.35 -7.81
N ALA A 75 -2.64 -13.93 -8.61
CA ALA A 75 -3.33 -12.66 -8.40
C ALA A 75 -3.95 -12.51 -6.98
N PRO A 76 -4.89 -13.35 -6.52
CA PRO A 76 -5.44 -13.25 -5.17
C PRO A 76 -4.42 -13.56 -4.07
N SER A 77 -3.41 -14.38 -4.38
CA SER A 77 -2.35 -14.73 -3.43
C SER A 77 -1.42 -13.55 -3.15
N LEU A 78 -1.05 -12.78 -4.18
CA LEU A 78 -0.28 -11.54 -4.04
C LEU A 78 -1.11 -10.45 -3.35
N LEU A 79 -2.43 -10.43 -3.56
CA LEU A 79 -3.33 -9.55 -2.82
C LEU A 79 -3.36 -9.90 -1.32
N LEU A 80 -3.36 -11.18 -0.96
CA LEU A 80 -3.21 -11.64 0.43
C LEU A 80 -1.88 -11.15 1.04
N VAL A 81 -0.78 -11.24 0.30
CA VAL A 81 0.52 -10.71 0.74
C VAL A 81 0.45 -9.20 0.91
N ALA A 82 -0.20 -8.49 -0.02
CA ALA A 82 -0.39 -7.04 0.05
C ALA A 82 -1.10 -6.64 1.36
N VAL A 83 -2.24 -7.28 1.68
CA VAL A 83 -3.01 -7.00 2.90
C VAL A 83 -2.20 -7.33 4.16
N SER A 84 -1.47 -8.46 4.15
CA SER A 84 -0.62 -8.87 5.27
C SER A 84 0.51 -7.87 5.57
N VAL A 85 1.11 -7.31 4.52
CA VAL A 85 2.14 -6.26 4.63
C VAL A 85 1.53 -4.96 5.14
N LEU A 86 0.32 -4.62 4.69
CA LEU A 86 -0.38 -3.41 5.13
C LEU A 86 -0.67 -3.44 6.63
N GLU A 87 -1.03 -4.60 7.17
CA GLU A 87 -1.24 -4.84 8.60
C GLU A 87 0.07 -4.87 9.41
N GLY A 88 1.23 -5.00 8.76
CA GLY A 88 2.53 -5.08 9.42
C GLY A 88 2.93 -6.49 9.89
N ARG A 89 2.25 -7.54 9.44
CA ARG A 89 2.65 -8.93 9.72
C ARG A 89 3.85 -9.33 8.85
N ALA A 90 4.65 -10.28 9.34
CA ALA A 90 5.80 -10.81 8.61
C ALA A 90 5.39 -11.52 7.30
N ALA A 91 5.61 -10.86 6.17
CA ALA A 91 5.19 -11.30 4.84
C ALA A 91 5.90 -12.56 4.33
N LEU A 92 6.98 -13.00 4.98
CA LEU A 92 7.78 -14.16 4.55
C LEU A 92 6.97 -15.46 4.55
N ARG A 93 6.25 -15.75 5.63
CA ARG A 93 5.46 -16.99 5.74
C ARG A 93 4.31 -17.04 4.73
N THR A 94 3.63 -15.90 4.53
CA THR A 94 2.56 -15.79 3.54
C THR A 94 3.09 -15.94 2.13
N SER A 95 4.20 -15.28 1.79
CA SER A 95 4.82 -15.39 0.46
C SER A 95 5.26 -16.82 0.14
N LEU A 96 5.80 -17.55 1.11
CA LEU A 96 6.23 -18.94 0.92
C LEU A 96 5.04 -19.87 0.67
N ALA A 97 3.92 -19.66 1.38
CA ALA A 97 2.67 -20.38 1.12
C ALA A 97 2.08 -20.08 -0.27
N VAL A 98 2.16 -18.82 -0.72
CA VAL A 98 1.73 -18.41 -2.07
C VAL A 98 2.55 -19.10 -3.16
N VAL A 99 3.88 -19.13 -3.01
CA VAL A 99 4.78 -19.80 -3.95
C VAL A 99 4.48 -21.31 -4.00
N ALA A 100 4.30 -21.95 -2.84
CA ALA A 100 3.95 -23.37 -2.77
C ALA A 100 2.61 -23.65 -3.49
N LEU A 101 1.59 -22.83 -3.25
CA LEU A 101 0.29 -22.97 -3.91
C LEU A 101 0.39 -22.82 -5.43
N ALA A 102 1.13 -21.82 -5.92
CA ALA A 102 1.35 -21.59 -7.34
C ALA A 102 2.08 -22.78 -8.00
N LEU A 103 3.10 -23.35 -7.33
CA LEU A 103 3.82 -24.53 -7.81
C LEU A 103 2.91 -25.76 -7.90
N ILE A 104 2.07 -26.00 -6.88
CA ILE A 104 1.10 -27.12 -6.91
C ILE A 104 0.18 -26.98 -8.12
N VAL A 105 -0.36 -25.79 -8.38
CA VAL A 105 -1.26 -25.53 -9.51
C VAL A 105 -0.54 -25.73 -10.85
N ALA A 106 0.72 -25.28 -10.97
CA ALA A 106 1.53 -25.50 -12.16
C ALA A 106 1.73 -26.99 -12.44
N VAL A 107 2.16 -27.76 -11.43
CA VAL A 107 2.40 -29.20 -11.54
C VAL A 107 1.11 -29.94 -11.92
N VAL A 108 0.00 -29.66 -11.24
CA VAL A 108 -1.30 -30.29 -11.54
C VAL A 108 -1.78 -29.95 -12.94
N THR A 109 -1.57 -28.71 -13.40
CA THR A 109 -1.94 -28.32 -14.76
C THR A 109 -1.12 -29.06 -15.82
N ALA A 110 0.17 -29.27 -15.56
CA ALA A 110 1.06 -29.97 -16.48
C ALA A 110 0.83 -31.49 -16.52
N THR A 111 0.29 -32.08 -15.46
CA THR A 111 0.27 -33.54 -15.28
C THR A 111 -1.13 -34.16 -15.32
N VAL A 112 -2.19 -33.40 -15.04
CA VAL A 112 -3.56 -33.94 -14.89
C VAL A 112 -4.43 -33.54 -16.08
N PRO A 113 -5.04 -34.50 -16.80
CA PRO A 113 -5.97 -34.20 -17.89
C PRO A 113 -7.26 -33.54 -17.40
N LEU A 114 -7.89 -32.76 -18.29
CA LEU A 114 -9.25 -32.25 -18.10
C LEU A 114 -10.23 -33.43 -17.96
N PRO A 115 -11.19 -33.43 -17.02
CA PRO A 115 -11.67 -32.33 -16.18
C PRO A 115 -11.09 -32.25 -14.75
N GLY A 116 -10.26 -33.22 -14.32
CA GLY A 116 -9.72 -33.25 -12.95
C GLY A 116 -8.90 -32.01 -12.58
N SER A 117 -8.18 -31.46 -13.56
CA SER A 117 -7.42 -30.21 -13.44
C SER A 117 -8.30 -29.00 -13.07
N LEU A 118 -9.55 -28.94 -13.53
CA LEU A 118 -10.46 -27.81 -13.26
C LEU A 118 -10.88 -27.74 -11.79
N VAL A 119 -11.11 -28.89 -11.17
CA VAL A 119 -11.47 -28.98 -9.75
C VAL A 119 -10.36 -28.42 -8.89
N VAL A 120 -9.12 -28.87 -9.12
CA VAL A 120 -7.97 -28.45 -8.31
C VAL A 120 -7.71 -26.95 -8.47
N LYS A 121 -7.81 -26.42 -9.69
CA LYS A 121 -7.63 -24.97 -9.97
C LYS A 121 -8.69 -24.13 -9.27
N ALA A 122 -9.96 -24.52 -9.39
CA ALA A 122 -11.05 -23.78 -8.76
C ALA A 122 -10.99 -23.83 -7.23
N LEU A 123 -10.56 -24.96 -6.65
CA LEU A 123 -10.31 -25.08 -5.21
C LEU A 123 -9.09 -24.26 -4.77
N ALA A 124 -7.98 -24.28 -5.50
CA ALA A 124 -6.80 -23.47 -5.19
C ALA A 124 -7.14 -21.97 -5.21
N LEU A 125 -7.92 -21.54 -6.21
CA LEU A 125 -8.40 -20.17 -6.31
C LEU A 125 -9.34 -19.81 -5.15
N ALA A 126 -10.28 -20.71 -4.81
CA ALA A 126 -11.17 -20.52 -3.67
C ALA A 126 -10.41 -20.38 -2.35
N LEU A 127 -9.38 -21.22 -2.13
CA LEU A 127 -8.52 -21.16 -0.94
C LEU A 127 -7.74 -19.84 -0.87
N ALA A 128 -7.14 -19.39 -1.97
CA ALA A 128 -6.42 -18.12 -2.02
C ALA A 128 -7.34 -16.93 -1.72
N CYS A 129 -8.53 -16.91 -2.32
CA CYS A 129 -9.52 -15.86 -2.10
C CYS A 129 -10.10 -15.90 -0.67
N ALA A 130 -10.40 -17.08 -0.13
CA ALA A 130 -10.90 -17.24 1.23
C ALA A 130 -9.85 -16.81 2.26
N ALA A 131 -8.58 -17.20 2.07
CA ALA A 131 -7.49 -16.76 2.93
C ALA A 131 -7.33 -15.23 2.87
N CYS A 132 -7.41 -14.64 1.67
CA CYS A 132 -7.35 -13.19 1.51
C CYS A 132 -8.49 -12.49 2.24
N ALA A 133 -9.72 -13.03 2.12
CA ALA A 133 -10.90 -12.50 2.79
C ALA A 133 -10.75 -12.58 4.32
N VAL A 134 -10.32 -13.72 4.87
CA VAL A 134 -10.13 -13.89 6.32
C VAL A 134 -9.08 -12.93 6.85
N VAL A 135 -7.95 -12.77 6.15
CA VAL A 135 -6.91 -11.81 6.54
C VAL A 135 -7.46 -10.38 6.48
N ALA A 136 -8.16 -10.01 5.41
CA ALA A 136 -8.74 -8.68 5.27
C ALA A 136 -9.85 -8.37 6.30
N PHE A 137 -10.67 -9.36 6.69
CA PHE A 137 -11.67 -9.18 7.74
C PHE A 137 -11.08 -9.03 9.15
N ARG A 138 -9.93 -9.66 9.39
CA ARG A 138 -9.22 -9.59 10.68
C ARG A 138 -8.24 -8.44 10.77
N ALA A 139 -7.98 -7.74 9.66
CA ALA A 139 -7.02 -6.67 9.64
C ALA A 139 -7.64 -5.40 10.24
N ASP A 140 -7.06 -4.95 11.35
CA ASP A 140 -7.38 -3.66 11.97
C ASP A 140 -6.64 -2.54 11.23
N ILE A 141 -7.16 -2.19 10.05
CA ILE A 141 -6.59 -1.16 9.17
C ILE A 141 -7.64 -0.05 9.00
N ASP A 142 -7.33 1.14 9.50
CA ASP A 142 -8.06 2.35 9.15
C ASP A 142 -7.59 2.91 7.80
N PRO A 143 -8.52 3.32 6.90
CA PRO A 143 -9.97 3.23 6.98
C PRO A 143 -10.52 1.82 6.66
N PHE A 144 -11.49 1.35 7.46
CA PHE A 144 -12.06 0.00 7.35
C PHE A 144 -12.87 -0.27 6.06
N ALA A 145 -13.49 0.76 5.47
CA ALA A 145 -14.40 0.61 4.34
C ALA A 145 -13.77 -0.03 3.09
N PRO A 146 -12.62 0.45 2.56
CA PRO A 146 -12.00 -0.17 1.40
C PRO A 146 -11.43 -1.58 1.70
N VAL A 147 -10.95 -1.83 2.92
CA VAL A 147 -10.47 -3.17 3.31
C VAL A 147 -11.62 -4.17 3.36
N ARG A 148 -12.78 -3.76 3.89
CA ARG A 148 -14.02 -4.56 3.84
C ARG A 148 -14.49 -4.83 2.41
N LEU A 149 -14.33 -3.88 1.49
CA LEU A 149 -14.67 -4.11 0.08
C LEU A 149 -13.77 -5.20 -0.54
N ILE A 150 -12.47 -5.20 -0.25
CA ILE A 150 -11.54 -6.26 -0.67
C ILE A 150 -11.96 -7.61 -0.05
N ALA A 151 -12.27 -7.62 1.25
CA ALA A 151 -12.69 -8.81 1.97
C ALA A 151 -13.98 -9.42 1.40
N LEU A 152 -15.00 -8.59 1.17
CA LEU A 152 -16.29 -9.01 0.61
C LEU A 152 -16.13 -9.52 -0.82
N THR A 153 -15.38 -8.79 -1.65
CA THR A 153 -15.16 -9.18 -3.05
C THR A 153 -14.46 -10.53 -3.15
N THR A 154 -13.40 -10.74 -2.36
CA THR A 154 -12.67 -12.01 -2.33
C THR A 154 -13.48 -13.14 -1.71
N ALA A 155 -14.30 -12.88 -0.68
CA ALA A 155 -15.21 -13.87 -0.10
C ALA A 155 -16.29 -14.33 -1.09
N VAL A 156 -16.96 -13.40 -1.77
CA VAL A 156 -18.00 -13.70 -2.77
C VAL A 156 -17.40 -14.50 -3.93
N PHE A 157 -16.21 -14.11 -4.41
CA PHE A 157 -15.54 -14.82 -5.48
C PHE A 157 -15.09 -16.24 -5.06
N ALA A 158 -14.65 -16.42 -3.81
CA ALA A 158 -14.36 -17.74 -3.26
C ALA A 158 -15.60 -18.64 -3.23
N LEU A 159 -16.74 -18.12 -2.76
CA LEU A 159 -18.02 -18.83 -2.74
C LEU A 159 -18.45 -19.23 -4.15
N TYR A 160 -18.29 -18.34 -5.13
CA TYR A 160 -18.56 -18.65 -6.53
C TYR A 160 -17.66 -19.78 -7.06
N CYS A 161 -16.36 -19.79 -6.72
CA CYS A 161 -15.44 -20.85 -7.11
C CYS A 161 -15.82 -22.21 -6.51
N VAL A 162 -16.26 -22.23 -5.24
CA VAL A 162 -16.76 -23.46 -4.59
C VAL A 162 -18.06 -23.93 -5.25
N ALA A 163 -19.01 -23.03 -5.49
CA ALA A 163 -20.26 -23.36 -6.16
C ALA A 163 -20.03 -23.93 -7.57
N ARG A 164 -19.06 -23.37 -8.31
CA ARG A 164 -18.64 -23.87 -9.62
C ARG A 164 -18.16 -25.31 -9.56
N VAL A 165 -17.37 -25.69 -8.56
CA VAL A 165 -16.91 -27.07 -8.37
C VAL A 165 -18.08 -27.98 -8.01
N ILE A 166 -18.94 -27.58 -7.07
CA ILE A 166 -20.09 -28.37 -6.64
C ILE A 166 -21.02 -28.65 -7.82
N VAL A 167 -21.34 -27.65 -8.63
CA VAL A 167 -22.20 -27.82 -9.81
C VAL A 167 -21.51 -28.65 -10.89
N GLY A 168 -20.21 -28.44 -11.14
CA GLY A 168 -19.44 -29.24 -12.10
C GLY A 168 -19.41 -30.73 -11.73
N VAL A 169 -19.30 -31.05 -10.44
CA VAL A 169 -19.26 -32.44 -9.94
C VAL A 169 -20.65 -33.07 -9.84
N THR A 170 -21.68 -32.32 -9.44
CA THR A 170 -23.04 -32.87 -9.20
C THR A 170 -23.90 -32.90 -10.47
N ALA A 171 -23.92 -31.81 -11.25
CA ALA A 171 -24.72 -31.68 -12.46
C ALA A 171 -23.94 -32.04 -13.74
N GLY A 172 -22.61 -32.11 -13.65
CA GLY A 172 -21.72 -32.40 -14.77
C GLY A 172 -21.25 -31.15 -15.50
N TRP A 173 -19.99 -31.18 -15.95
CA TRP A 173 -19.28 -30.09 -16.64
C TRP A 173 -19.85 -29.71 -18.00
N THR A 174 -20.74 -30.53 -18.56
CA THR A 174 -21.42 -30.29 -19.85
C THR A 174 -22.89 -29.93 -19.67
N SER A 175 -23.39 -29.82 -18.44
CA SER A 175 -24.79 -29.46 -18.19
C SER A 175 -25.09 -28.04 -18.65
N ALA A 176 -26.32 -27.79 -19.12
CA ALA A 176 -26.78 -26.46 -19.50
C ALA A 176 -26.63 -25.44 -18.35
N LEU A 177 -26.86 -25.88 -17.11
CA LEU A 177 -26.65 -25.08 -15.90
C LEU A 177 -25.19 -24.66 -15.73
N TYR A 178 -24.25 -25.61 -15.91
CA TYR A 178 -22.82 -25.31 -15.84
C TYR A 178 -22.40 -24.39 -16.98
N LEU A 179 -22.87 -24.63 -18.20
CA LEU A 179 -22.53 -23.83 -19.38
C LEU A 179 -23.01 -22.37 -19.26
N VAL A 180 -24.19 -22.14 -18.71
CA VAL A 180 -24.78 -20.80 -18.57
C VAL A 180 -24.21 -20.04 -17.37
N GLY A 181 -24.07 -20.70 -16.21
CA GLY A 181 -23.75 -20.01 -14.96
C GLY A 181 -22.30 -20.13 -14.47
N PHE A 182 -21.60 -21.20 -14.85
CA PHE A 182 -20.34 -21.61 -14.22
C PHE A 182 -19.23 -21.95 -15.23
N SER A 183 -19.47 -21.67 -16.51
CA SER A 183 -18.52 -21.92 -17.58
C SER A 183 -17.41 -20.86 -17.56
N TYR A 184 -16.56 -20.92 -18.58
CA TYR A 184 -15.42 -20.02 -18.69
C TYR A 184 -15.85 -18.55 -18.77
N ALA A 185 -16.85 -18.22 -19.60
CA ALA A 185 -17.27 -16.83 -19.81
C ALA A 185 -17.84 -16.14 -18.54
N PRO A 186 -18.81 -16.74 -17.79
CA PRO A 186 -19.29 -16.15 -16.54
C PRO A 186 -18.18 -15.98 -15.49
N ALA A 187 -17.27 -16.95 -15.40
CA ALA A 187 -16.15 -16.88 -14.46
C ALA A 187 -15.18 -15.73 -14.79
N THR A 188 -14.89 -15.50 -16.07
CA THR A 188 -14.03 -14.39 -16.51
C THR A 188 -14.69 -13.04 -16.25
N VAL A 189 -16.00 -12.91 -16.49
CA VAL A 189 -16.75 -11.67 -16.21
C VAL A 189 -16.74 -11.36 -14.70
N LEU A 190 -17.07 -12.34 -13.86
CA LEU A 190 -17.06 -12.16 -12.40
C LEU A 190 -15.65 -11.87 -11.87
N GLY A 191 -14.63 -12.53 -12.42
CA GLY A 191 -13.23 -12.25 -12.11
C GLY A 191 -12.83 -10.83 -12.49
N GLY A 192 -13.23 -10.35 -13.67
CA GLY A 192 -12.99 -8.98 -14.12
C GLY A 192 -13.65 -7.94 -13.20
N VAL A 193 -14.91 -8.16 -12.82
CA VAL A 193 -15.61 -7.31 -11.84
C VAL A 193 -14.88 -7.30 -10.50
N ALA A 194 -14.42 -8.45 -10.02
CA ALA A 194 -13.66 -8.55 -8.77
C ALA A 194 -12.35 -7.74 -8.82
N VAL A 195 -11.60 -7.83 -9.93
CA VAL A 195 -10.37 -7.05 -10.13
C VAL A 195 -10.65 -5.55 -10.11
N VAL A 196 -11.72 -5.09 -10.78
CA VAL A 196 -12.11 -3.67 -10.78
C VAL A 196 -12.48 -3.18 -9.38
N LEU A 197 -13.26 -3.95 -8.63
CA LEU A 197 -13.64 -3.60 -7.25
C LEU A 197 -12.44 -3.54 -6.32
N VAL A 198 -11.52 -4.51 -6.41
CA VAL A 198 -10.27 -4.53 -5.63
C VAL A 198 -9.37 -3.37 -6.03
N GLY A 199 -9.24 -3.07 -7.32
CA GLY A 199 -8.48 -1.92 -7.82
C GLY A 199 -9.03 -0.59 -7.31
N ALA A 200 -10.36 -0.42 -7.37
CA ALA A 200 -11.04 0.75 -6.82
C ALA A 200 -10.82 0.88 -5.31
N ALA A 201 -10.86 -0.22 -4.56
CA ALA A 201 -10.56 -0.24 -3.13
C ALA A 201 -9.10 0.16 -2.84
N ALA A 202 -8.14 -0.34 -3.62
CA ALA A 202 -6.72 0.01 -3.49
C ALA A 202 -6.45 1.49 -3.80
N VAL A 203 -7.14 2.04 -4.81
CA VAL A 203 -7.11 3.48 -5.15
C VAL A 203 -7.70 4.31 -4.00
N ARG A 204 -8.85 3.90 -3.45
CA ARG A 204 -9.45 4.56 -2.27
C ARG A 204 -8.55 4.49 -1.04
N LEU A 205 -7.81 3.41 -0.82
CA LEU A 205 -6.82 3.32 0.27
C LEU A 205 -5.67 4.32 0.08
N ARG A 206 -5.19 4.49 -1.17
CA ARG A 206 -4.15 5.46 -1.50
C ARG A 206 -4.56 6.90 -1.25
N PHE A 207 -5.80 7.26 -1.62
CA PHE A 207 -6.29 8.64 -1.53
C PHE A 207 -7.01 8.95 -0.22
N GLY A 208 -7.55 7.93 0.46
CA GLY A 208 -8.27 8.06 1.74
C GLY A 208 -7.34 8.11 2.96
N ARG A 209 -6.14 7.55 2.84
CA ARG A 209 -5.07 7.72 3.84
C ARG A 209 -4.38 9.06 3.60
N ARG A 210 -5.05 10.16 3.96
CA ARG A 210 -4.31 11.29 4.53
C ARG A 210 -3.74 10.72 5.81
N GLU A 211 -2.43 10.46 5.85
CA GLU A 211 -1.79 10.21 7.13
C GLU A 211 -2.22 11.37 8.03
N PRO A 212 -2.90 11.14 9.17
CA PRO A 212 -2.86 12.15 10.20
C PRO A 212 -1.37 12.37 10.41
N VAL A 213 -0.88 13.55 10.00
CA VAL A 213 0.40 14.05 10.48
C VAL A 213 0.30 13.81 11.98
N GLU A 214 1.17 12.95 12.51
CA GLU A 214 1.25 12.71 13.94
C GLU A 214 1.31 14.11 14.56
N GLU A 215 0.20 14.55 15.15
CA GLU A 215 0.06 15.92 15.64
C GLU A 215 1.04 16.00 16.80
N ILE A 216 2.25 16.46 16.52
CA ILE A 216 3.27 16.69 17.55
C ILE A 216 2.70 17.81 18.41
N VAL A 217 2.17 17.44 19.58
CA VAL A 217 1.69 18.38 20.58
C VAL A 217 2.88 18.79 21.42
N CYS A 218 3.55 19.88 21.03
CA CYS A 218 4.64 20.44 21.82
C CYS A 218 4.09 21.25 23.01
N PRO A 219 4.81 21.27 24.16
CA PRO A 219 4.58 22.28 25.18
C PRO A 219 4.70 23.70 24.60
N ASN A 220 3.86 24.63 25.05
CA ASN A 220 3.96 26.04 24.64
C ASN A 220 5.38 26.58 24.89
N GLY A 221 5.97 27.24 23.89
CA GLY A 221 7.30 27.83 24.01
C GLY A 221 8.46 26.85 23.90
N ALA A 222 8.24 25.56 23.59
CA ALA A 222 9.31 24.56 23.42
C ALA A 222 9.75 24.37 21.96
N ALA A 223 8.93 24.77 20.99
CA ALA A 223 9.20 24.56 19.57
C ALA A 223 9.64 25.85 18.88
N VAL A 224 10.71 25.79 18.09
CA VAL A 224 11.16 26.89 17.23
C VAL A 224 10.99 26.46 15.77
N VAL A 225 10.19 27.22 15.02
CA VAL A 225 9.85 26.91 13.62
C VAL A 225 10.08 28.11 12.71
N VAL A 226 10.22 27.84 11.42
CA VAL A 226 10.10 28.86 10.38
C VAL A 226 8.64 29.24 10.24
N GLY A 227 8.30 30.50 10.48
CA GLY A 227 6.94 30.96 10.69
C GLY A 227 6.03 30.88 9.48
N ASP A 228 6.09 31.88 8.60
CA ASP A 228 5.30 31.91 7.38
C ASP A 228 6.03 31.17 6.26
N TRP A 229 5.78 29.86 6.20
CA TRP A 229 6.43 28.97 5.23
C TRP A 229 6.17 29.37 3.79
N ASP A 230 4.93 29.74 3.45
CA ASP A 230 4.56 30.04 2.07
C ASP A 230 5.20 31.36 1.64
N LEU A 231 5.27 32.34 2.54
CA LEU A 231 5.99 33.59 2.32
C LEU A 231 7.51 33.36 2.21
N ALA A 232 8.09 32.54 3.09
CA ALA A 232 9.53 32.22 3.06
C ALA A 232 9.91 31.48 1.77
N VAL A 233 9.09 30.52 1.32
CA VAL A 233 9.29 29.81 0.04
C VAL A 233 9.15 30.78 -1.14
N ALA A 234 8.20 31.71 -1.09
CA ALA A 234 8.04 32.72 -2.15
C ALA A 234 9.20 33.72 -2.21
N ALA A 235 9.77 34.10 -1.07
CA ALA A 235 10.85 35.09 -0.99
C ALA A 235 12.24 34.49 -1.29
N TYR A 236 12.55 33.30 -0.74
CA TYR A 236 13.89 32.71 -0.78
C TYR A 236 14.00 31.48 -1.68
N GLY A 237 12.88 30.92 -2.13
CA GLY A 237 12.83 29.69 -2.91
C GLY A 237 12.80 28.42 -2.04
N SER A 238 12.20 27.35 -2.56
CA SER A 238 12.00 26.10 -1.81
C SER A 238 13.31 25.50 -1.32
N ASP A 239 14.33 25.44 -2.17
CA ASP A 239 15.58 24.73 -1.87
C ASP A 239 16.34 25.41 -0.73
N ARG A 240 16.35 26.75 -0.71
CA ARG A 240 16.98 27.55 0.35
C ARG A 240 16.27 27.38 1.69
N VAL A 241 14.94 27.38 1.70
CA VAL A 241 14.18 27.21 2.95
C VAL A 241 14.38 25.82 3.55
N HIS A 242 14.50 24.77 2.72
CA HIS A 242 14.83 23.43 3.21
C HIS A 242 16.24 23.35 3.79
N GLU A 243 17.21 24.06 3.19
CA GLU A 243 18.57 24.18 3.73
C GLU A 243 18.57 24.87 5.10
N LEU A 244 17.83 25.98 5.26
CA LEU A 244 17.68 26.69 6.52
C LEU A 244 17.05 25.80 7.60
N VAL A 245 16.02 25.02 7.28
CA VAL A 245 15.44 24.05 8.25
C VAL A 245 16.45 22.96 8.63
N ALA A 246 17.28 22.50 7.70
CA ALA A 246 18.31 21.51 8.01
C ALA A 246 19.36 22.08 8.98
N GLN A 247 19.80 23.32 8.77
CA GLN A 247 20.72 24.02 9.67
C GLN A 247 20.09 24.30 11.03
N LEU A 248 18.82 24.72 11.07
CA LEU A 248 18.06 24.92 12.31
C LEU A 248 17.99 23.64 13.16
N ARG A 249 17.70 22.49 12.54
CA ARG A 249 17.67 21.19 13.23
C ARG A 249 19.04 20.75 13.71
N GLN A 250 20.08 21.07 12.93
CA GLN A 250 21.45 20.77 13.34
C GLN A 250 21.86 21.62 14.55
N ALA A 251 21.61 22.93 14.51
CA ALA A 251 21.85 23.82 15.64
C ALA A 251 21.04 23.42 16.88
N ALA A 252 19.82 22.91 16.70
CA ALA A 252 19.01 22.40 17.79
C ALA A 252 19.64 21.19 18.49
N ARG A 253 20.20 20.24 17.72
CA ARG A 253 20.91 19.08 18.28
C ARG A 253 22.21 19.46 18.98
N ASP A 254 22.89 20.50 18.51
CA ASP A 254 24.11 21.01 19.15
C ASP A 254 23.81 21.71 20.48
N LEU A 255 22.66 22.40 20.58
CA LEU A 255 22.20 23.09 21.79
C LEU A 255 21.58 22.13 22.81
N ASP A 256 20.74 21.20 22.36
CA ASP A 256 20.05 20.23 23.17
C ASP A 256 20.19 18.83 22.54
N PRO A 257 20.98 17.92 23.15
CA PRO A 257 21.09 16.54 22.67
C PRO A 257 19.76 15.77 22.67
N ARG A 258 18.72 16.28 23.33
CA ARG A 258 17.37 15.73 23.35
C ARG A 258 16.41 16.44 22.38
N ALA A 259 16.91 17.35 21.54
CA ALA A 259 16.08 18.03 20.56
C ALA A 259 15.39 17.03 19.61
N LEU A 260 14.12 17.30 19.30
CA LEU A 260 13.32 16.50 18.38
C LEU A 260 13.05 17.30 17.10
N ASP A 261 13.15 16.65 15.95
CA ASP A 261 12.83 17.28 14.67
C ASP A 261 11.31 17.41 14.52
N VAL A 262 10.81 18.64 14.35
CA VAL A 262 9.38 18.92 14.11
C VAL A 262 9.17 19.49 12.69
N PRO A 263 7.95 19.46 12.13
CA PRO A 263 7.68 20.08 10.83
C PRO A 263 8.15 21.54 10.81
N ARG A 264 9.01 21.87 9.84
CA ARG A 264 9.56 23.23 9.64
C ARG A 264 10.42 23.76 10.80
N GLY A 265 10.88 22.89 11.71
CA GLY A 265 11.67 23.31 12.87
C GLY A 265 12.24 22.21 13.76
N ALA A 266 12.49 22.57 15.02
CA ALA A 266 12.92 21.66 16.09
C ALA A 266 12.26 22.01 17.43
N GLU A 267 12.01 21.00 18.26
CA GLU A 267 11.61 21.14 19.67
C GLU A 267 12.82 21.03 20.58
N LEU A 268 12.92 21.91 21.58
CA LEU A 268 13.99 21.98 22.55
C LEU A 268 13.45 21.99 23.98
N THR A 269 14.23 21.45 24.91
CA THR A 269 13.92 21.45 26.35
C THR A 269 14.56 22.61 27.12
N THR A 270 15.36 23.41 26.43
CA THR A 270 16.08 24.58 26.97
C THR A 270 15.11 25.71 27.32
N PRO A 271 15.34 26.46 28.42
CA PRO A 271 14.61 27.70 28.67
C PRO A 271 14.82 28.71 27.53
N ASP A 272 13.77 29.44 27.17
CA ASP A 272 13.76 30.47 26.12
C ASP A 272 14.37 30.02 24.77
N PRO A 273 13.86 28.93 24.16
CA PRO A 273 14.51 28.26 23.05
C PRO A 273 14.59 29.11 21.78
N LEU A 274 13.68 30.07 21.57
CA LEU A 274 13.74 30.99 20.44
C LEU A 274 14.97 31.91 20.52
N GLU A 275 15.24 32.47 21.69
CA GLU A 275 16.38 33.36 21.90
C GLU A 275 17.70 32.58 21.86
N ALA A 276 17.74 31.42 22.52
CA ALA A 276 18.91 30.53 22.51
C ALA A 276 19.26 30.05 21.09
N MET A 277 18.24 29.68 20.31
CA MET A 277 18.41 29.25 18.91
C MET A 277 18.90 30.41 18.02
N GLY A 278 18.26 31.57 18.12
CA GLY A 278 18.63 32.74 17.34
C GLY A 278 20.05 33.24 17.64
N ALA A 279 20.50 33.14 18.90
CA ALA A 279 21.87 33.46 19.27
C ALA A 279 22.88 32.44 18.70
N ARG A 280 22.55 31.14 18.75
CA ARG A 280 23.42 30.07 18.25
C ARG A 280 23.59 30.12 16.73
N LEU A 281 22.49 30.30 16.00
CA LEU A 281 22.50 30.36 14.54
C LEU A 281 23.30 31.55 14.02
N ARG A 282 23.24 32.70 14.70
CA ARG A 282 24.10 33.86 14.39
C ARG A 282 25.57 33.58 14.67
N ALA A 283 25.87 32.99 15.82
CA ALA A 283 27.25 32.82 16.28
C ALA A 283 28.03 31.75 15.50
N GLU A 284 27.39 30.64 15.13
CA GLU A 284 28.10 29.47 14.56
C GLU A 284 27.65 29.07 13.16
N TYR A 285 26.43 29.43 12.77
CA TYR A 285 25.87 29.07 11.45
C TYR A 285 25.83 30.26 10.48
N GLY A 286 26.27 31.45 10.93
CA GLY A 286 26.37 32.66 10.10
C GLY A 286 25.04 33.17 9.58
N TRP A 287 23.93 32.91 10.30
CA TRP A 287 22.63 33.42 9.90
C TRP A 287 22.57 34.94 10.02
N GLU A 288 22.02 35.59 8.99
CA GLU A 288 21.78 37.03 8.98
C GLU A 288 20.55 37.38 9.83
N ALA A 289 20.41 38.66 10.20
CA ALA A 289 19.26 39.14 10.97
C ALA A 289 17.92 38.84 10.26
N GLU A 290 17.93 38.83 8.93
CA GLU A 290 16.79 38.50 8.05
C GLU A 290 16.42 37.00 8.04
N ASP A 291 17.37 36.12 8.32
CA ASP A 291 17.08 34.68 8.42
C ASP A 291 16.54 34.36 9.83
N VAL A 292 17.04 35.06 10.85
CA VAL A 292 16.63 34.88 12.25
C VAL A 292 15.21 35.40 12.50
N ILE A 293 14.78 36.46 11.81
CA ILE A 293 13.41 37.00 11.95
C ILE A 293 12.32 36.04 11.44
N LEU A 294 12.70 35.03 10.63
CA LEU A 294 11.80 33.96 10.19
C LEU A 294 11.49 32.96 11.30
N LEU A 295 12.31 32.92 12.36
CA LEU A 295 12.12 32.01 13.49
C LEU A 295 11.02 32.56 14.40
N VAL A 296 10.06 31.69 14.69
CA VAL A 296 8.96 31.99 15.60
C VAL A 296 8.75 30.82 16.54
N ASP A 297 8.13 31.11 17.68
CA ASP A 297 7.62 30.06 18.56
C ASP A 297 6.55 29.25 17.81
N GLY A 298 6.66 27.94 17.85
CA GLY A 298 5.66 27.01 17.31
C GLY A 298 4.26 27.27 17.86
N SER A 299 4.13 27.91 19.04
CA SER A 299 2.83 28.32 19.59
C SER A 299 2.15 29.47 18.85
N SER A 300 2.94 30.30 18.17
CA SER A 300 2.47 31.47 17.42
C SER A 300 2.04 31.12 16.00
N THR A 301 2.24 29.88 15.55
CA THR A 301 1.90 29.43 14.20
C THR A 301 0.94 28.26 14.22
N ALA A 302 0.09 28.17 13.19
CA ALA A 302 -0.74 26.99 12.96
C ALA A 302 0.07 25.76 12.47
N ALA A 303 1.40 25.89 12.39
CA ALA A 303 2.30 24.82 11.94
C ALA A 303 2.42 23.69 12.98
N ILE A 304 2.24 23.99 14.27
CA ILE A 304 2.28 23.03 15.38
C ILE A 304 1.13 23.37 16.36
N ARG A 305 0.34 22.37 16.78
CA ARG A 305 -0.60 22.59 17.89
C ARG A 305 0.18 22.57 19.20
N THR A 306 0.11 23.67 19.92
CA THR A 306 0.73 23.78 21.24
C THR A 306 -0.32 23.62 22.34
N GLN A 307 0.09 23.00 23.46
CA GLN A 307 -0.83 22.64 24.54
C GLN A 307 -1.26 23.88 25.34
N THR A 308 -2.43 24.43 25.02
CA THR A 308 -3.03 25.57 25.75
C THR A 308 -3.70 25.10 27.05
N GLY A 309 -2.91 24.85 28.10
CA GLY A 309 -3.43 24.56 29.43
C GLY A 309 -2.33 24.26 30.47
N PRO A 310 -2.62 24.41 31.78
CA PRO A 310 -1.64 24.15 32.83
C PRO A 310 -1.15 22.70 32.76
N VAL A 311 0.18 22.54 32.76
CA VAL A 311 0.89 21.25 32.69
C VAL A 311 0.47 20.37 33.87
N ARG A 312 -0.52 19.50 33.65
CA ARG A 312 -0.77 18.40 34.58
C ARG A 312 0.35 17.40 34.36
N ARG A 313 1.39 17.46 35.20
CA ARG A 313 2.49 16.46 35.27
C ARG A 313 1.89 15.05 35.30
N GLN A 314 1.67 14.44 34.13
CA GLN A 314 1.56 12.99 34.04
C GLN A 314 2.98 12.47 34.16
N ARG A 315 3.31 12.14 35.40
CA ARG A 315 4.47 11.41 35.84
C ARG A 315 4.50 10.09 35.08
N TRP A 316 5.18 10.08 33.92
CA TRP A 316 5.55 8.83 33.24
C TRP A 316 6.57 8.14 34.14
N TRP A 317 6.07 7.19 34.92
CA TRP A 317 6.92 6.31 35.71
C TRP A 317 7.69 5.41 34.75
N HIS A 318 9.01 5.51 34.85
CA HIS A 318 9.91 4.42 34.51
C HIS A 318 9.38 3.11 35.10
N LEU A 319 9.18 2.11 34.25
CA LEU A 319 9.49 0.73 34.61
C LEU A 319 10.31 0.12 33.48
N GLY A 320 11.62 0.32 33.60
CA GLY A 320 12.59 -0.60 33.05
C GLY A 320 12.86 -1.73 34.04
N ARG A 321 13.16 -2.90 33.47
CA ARG A 321 13.81 -4.09 34.03
C ARG A 321 13.00 -4.99 34.98
N SER A 322 12.65 -6.16 34.46
CA SER A 322 13.32 -7.43 34.79
C SER A 322 13.17 -8.41 33.64
#